data_AF-A0AA41YAX7-F1
#
_entry.id   AF-A0AA41YAX7-F1
#
_cell.length_a   1.000
_cell.length_b   1.000
_cell.length_c   1.000
_cell.angle_alpha   90.00
_cell.angle_beta   90.00
_cell.angle_gamma   90.00
#
_symmetry.space_group_name_H-M   'P 1'
#
loop_
_entity.id
_entity.type
_entity.pdbx_description
1 polymer ?
#
loop_
_entity_poly.entity_id
_entity_poly.type
_entity_poly.pdbx_seq_one_letter_code
_entity_poly.pdbx_strand_id
1 'polypeptide(L)'
;MKEKTAKRKNRSVTLFRKLHKWPGIVIAILAVLFALSGIILNHRPVFSGIDINRNLMPPGYQYDNWNLAAVRGGLPLDSANFLFYGNIGVWKKTESGISDFNQGFPKGIDQRKIYNTVLFNGRKLFAATHFGLYQRELNSRIWEKVPLPLKEERLADIFIKQDSLMVLSRHYLLKSGNGRQFETIQLPAPINYRRETGLFNTLWELHSGELFGLTGKLVVDLLGIVTIVLSVTGLLHFFFPKIAKRRKQKQKDNSKLTAARRLNLRWHNVVGYVFVAFLMINTTAGIFLRPPLLIPVAGVKVGLIPGTHLDSPNPWFDKLRRATWDDHLQRYLFSTSDGIYLADESLKKPLEKPAIQPPVSVMGCNVLEKTGAAQYLVGSFSGLFVWDIPAGYVLDAFTQQPPVAGSGRPVSNHMVSGYFETPSQDHYLFYYDRGMFSFEGQPNWEMPKELLDKSSISLWNAALEVHTGRIFEHLIGAFYILYVPLSGLCLLMVLISGFLIWWKAYRKTKKPQAKASTR
;
A
#
# COMPACT_ATOMS: atom_id res chain seq x y z
N MET A 1 -43.48 -55.84 15.50
CA MET A 1 -43.51 -54.36 15.50
C MET A 1 -42.12 -53.86 15.08
N LYS A 2 -41.94 -53.47 13.81
CA LYS A 2 -40.64 -52.97 13.30
C LYS A 2 -40.51 -51.49 13.65
N GLU A 3 -39.72 -51.20 14.67
CA GLU A 3 -39.41 -49.84 15.09
C GLU A 3 -38.58 -49.14 14.00
N LYS A 4 -39.23 -48.26 13.24
CA LYS A 4 -38.58 -47.35 12.28
C LYS A 4 -37.73 -46.36 13.09
N THR A 5 -36.45 -46.66 13.27
CA THR A 5 -35.46 -45.68 13.73
C THR A 5 -35.32 -44.59 12.66
N ALA A 6 -36.15 -43.56 12.77
CA ALA A 6 -36.04 -42.34 11.99
C ALA A 6 -34.66 -41.73 12.24
N LYS A 7 -33.75 -41.83 11.26
CA LYS A 7 -32.46 -41.13 11.24
C LYS A 7 -32.73 -39.64 11.53
N ARG A 8 -32.50 -39.21 12.77
CA ARG A 8 -32.60 -37.81 13.21
C ARG A 8 -31.67 -36.99 12.33
N LYS A 9 -32.24 -36.33 11.30
CA LYS A 9 -31.50 -35.50 10.34
C LYS A 9 -30.71 -34.49 11.16
N ASN A 10 -29.38 -34.59 11.13
CA ASN A 10 -28.51 -33.82 12.02
C ASN A 10 -28.67 -32.32 11.69
N ARG A 11 -29.52 -31.61 12.44
CA ARG A 11 -29.94 -30.21 12.17
C ARG A 11 -28.73 -29.30 11.94
N SER A 12 -27.64 -29.55 12.66
CA SER A 12 -26.36 -28.83 12.52
C SER A 12 -25.71 -28.95 11.12
N VAL A 13 -25.72 -30.13 10.50
CA VAL A 13 -25.13 -30.33 9.17
C VAL A 13 -25.96 -29.64 8.09
N THR A 14 -27.29 -29.63 8.24
CA THR A 14 -28.18 -28.90 7.34
C THR A 14 -27.95 -27.39 7.43
N LEU A 15 -27.74 -26.86 8.63
CA LEU A 15 -27.41 -25.46 8.85
C LEU A 15 -26.08 -25.09 8.19
N PHE A 16 -24.99 -25.83 8.46
CA PHE A 16 -23.68 -25.53 7.86
C PHE A 16 -23.72 -25.59 6.33
N ARG A 17 -24.47 -26.52 5.72
CA ARG A 17 -24.66 -26.53 4.27
C ARG A 17 -25.29 -25.25 3.74
N LYS A 18 -26.23 -24.65 4.46
CA LYS A 18 -26.81 -23.36 4.07
C LYS A 18 -25.80 -22.22 4.22
N LEU A 19 -25.08 -22.17 5.34
CA LEU A 19 -24.04 -21.17 5.64
C LEU A 19 -22.83 -21.27 4.71
N HIS A 20 -22.52 -22.46 4.20
CA HIS A 20 -21.46 -22.64 3.21
C HIS A 20 -21.94 -22.25 1.80
N LYS A 21 -23.13 -22.74 1.41
CA LYS A 21 -23.62 -22.60 0.03
C LYS A 21 -23.97 -21.16 -0.34
N TRP A 22 -24.81 -20.48 0.45
CA TRP A 22 -25.36 -19.19 0.04
C TRP A 22 -24.33 -18.06 0.18
N PRO A 23 -23.70 -17.87 1.35
CA PRO A 23 -22.53 -16.98 1.47
C PRO A 23 -21.43 -17.32 0.46
N GLY A 24 -21.15 -18.60 0.22
CA GLY A 24 -20.15 -19.05 -0.75
C GLY A 24 -20.40 -18.55 -2.18
N ILE A 25 -21.65 -18.55 -2.64
CA ILE A 25 -21.99 -18.04 -3.97
C ILE A 25 -21.79 -16.53 -4.06
N VAL A 26 -22.19 -15.79 -3.02
CA VAL A 26 -22.05 -14.33 -2.97
C VAL A 26 -20.58 -13.94 -2.95
N ILE A 27 -19.78 -14.58 -2.08
CA ILE A 27 -18.38 -14.22 -1.89
C ILE A 27 -17.46 -14.72 -3.00
N ALA A 28 -17.86 -15.72 -3.80
CA ALA A 28 -16.97 -16.34 -4.79
C ALA A 28 -16.35 -15.33 -5.77
N ILE A 29 -17.14 -14.37 -6.29
CA ILE A 29 -16.65 -13.35 -7.22
C ILE A 29 -15.69 -12.41 -6.50
N LEU A 30 -16.05 -11.92 -5.31
CA LEU A 30 -15.20 -11.03 -4.53
C LEU A 30 -13.90 -11.71 -4.11
N ALA A 31 -13.95 -12.98 -3.71
CA ALA A 31 -12.78 -13.77 -3.35
C ALA A 31 -11.81 -13.93 -4.54
N VAL A 32 -12.33 -14.06 -5.77
CA VAL A 32 -11.49 -14.04 -6.98
C VAL A 32 -10.85 -12.67 -7.17
N LEU A 33 -11.60 -11.57 -6.98
CA LEU A 33 -11.04 -10.21 -7.05
C LEU A 33 -9.94 -9.99 -6.01
N PHE A 34 -10.17 -10.37 -4.75
CA PHE A 34 -9.16 -10.28 -3.68
C PHE A 34 -7.91 -11.10 -4.01
N ALA A 35 -8.08 -12.34 -4.50
CA ALA A 35 -6.95 -13.20 -4.84
C ALA A 35 -6.13 -12.65 -6.02
N LEU A 36 -6.77 -12.25 -7.12
CA LEU A 36 -6.08 -11.70 -8.29
C LEU A 36 -5.36 -10.39 -7.96
N SER A 37 -6.06 -9.48 -7.27
CA SER A 37 -5.45 -8.21 -6.85
C SER A 37 -4.32 -8.43 -5.84
N GLY A 38 -4.47 -9.36 -4.89
CA GLY A 38 -3.43 -9.68 -3.91
C GLY A 38 -2.13 -10.19 -4.54
N ILE A 39 -2.24 -11.07 -5.56
CA ILE A 39 -1.07 -11.55 -6.30
C ILE A 39 -0.37 -10.39 -7.03
N ILE A 40 -1.13 -9.48 -7.65
CA ILE A 40 -0.56 -8.29 -8.29
C ILE A 40 0.15 -7.41 -7.23
N LEU A 41 -0.45 -7.25 -6.06
CA LEU A 41 0.10 -6.43 -4.98
C LEU A 41 1.44 -6.96 -4.45
N ASN A 42 1.59 -8.28 -4.35
CA ASN A 42 2.82 -8.93 -3.90
C ASN A 42 4.01 -8.74 -4.87
N HIS A 43 3.73 -8.53 -6.16
CA HIS A 43 4.74 -8.49 -7.23
C HIS A 43 4.81 -7.14 -7.96
N ARG A 44 4.81 -6.04 -7.19
CA ARG A 44 4.89 -4.67 -7.74
C ARG A 44 5.96 -4.47 -8.82
N PRO A 45 7.22 -4.94 -8.67
CA PRO A 45 8.24 -4.75 -9.71
C PRO A 45 7.88 -5.41 -11.04
N VAL A 46 7.26 -6.59 -11.02
CA VAL A 46 6.85 -7.35 -12.22
C VAL A 46 5.77 -6.60 -13.00
N PHE A 47 4.82 -5.98 -12.30
CA PHE A 47 3.68 -5.28 -12.91
C PHE A 47 3.89 -3.77 -13.08
N SER A 48 5.05 -3.25 -12.68
CA SER A 48 5.36 -1.81 -12.66
C SER A 48 5.29 -1.13 -14.03
N GLY A 49 5.47 -1.89 -15.12
CA GLY A 49 5.42 -1.40 -16.50
C GLY A 49 4.03 -1.43 -17.14
N ILE A 50 3.00 -1.86 -16.41
CA ILE A 50 1.62 -1.98 -16.92
C ILE A 50 0.75 -0.90 -16.29
N ASP A 51 0.08 -0.16 -17.15
CA ASP A 51 -0.81 0.93 -16.78
C ASP A 51 -2.24 0.66 -17.27
N ILE A 52 -3.21 1.27 -16.60
CA ILE A 52 -4.62 1.31 -16.96
C ILE A 52 -4.99 2.76 -17.22
N ASN A 53 -5.66 3.02 -18.34
CA ASN A 53 -6.15 4.35 -18.65
C ASN A 53 -7.17 4.80 -17.58
N ARG A 54 -6.99 6.01 -17.03
CA ARG A 54 -7.87 6.56 -15.99
C ARG A 54 -9.32 6.73 -16.46
N ASN A 55 -9.59 6.81 -17.75
CA ASN A 55 -10.94 6.87 -18.31
C ASN A 55 -11.70 5.54 -18.20
N LEU A 56 -10.99 4.42 -17.97
CA LEU A 56 -11.61 3.12 -17.67
C LEU A 56 -11.94 2.96 -16.18
N MET A 57 -11.42 3.86 -15.33
CA MET A 57 -11.67 3.86 -13.89
C MET A 57 -12.96 4.64 -13.58
N PRO A 58 -13.60 4.37 -12.42
CA PRO A 58 -14.74 5.15 -11.99
C PRO A 58 -14.46 6.66 -11.84
N PRO A 59 -15.50 7.50 -11.69
CA PRO A 59 -15.33 8.91 -11.36
C PRO A 59 -14.47 9.11 -10.10
N GLY A 60 -13.60 10.13 -10.11
CA GLY A 60 -12.70 10.47 -9.01
C GLY A 60 -11.28 9.90 -9.16
N TYR A 61 -11.04 9.07 -10.18
CA TYR A 61 -9.69 8.58 -10.53
C TYR A 61 -9.05 9.38 -11.66
N GLN A 62 -9.77 10.30 -12.30
CA GLN A 62 -9.25 11.20 -13.31
C GLN A 62 -8.51 12.35 -12.61
N TYR A 63 -7.46 12.84 -13.27
CA TYR A 63 -6.79 14.04 -12.78
C TYR A 63 -7.66 15.26 -13.03
N ASP A 64 -7.82 16.06 -12.00
CA ASP A 64 -8.46 17.38 -12.05
C ASP A 64 -7.66 18.32 -11.15
N ASN A 65 -7.31 19.49 -11.66
CA ASN A 65 -6.51 20.49 -10.96
C ASN A 65 -5.23 19.94 -10.26
N TRP A 66 -4.49 19.01 -10.87
CA TRP A 66 -3.28 18.43 -10.25
C TRP A 66 -3.52 17.62 -8.95
N ASN A 67 -4.74 17.14 -8.71
CA ASN A 67 -5.07 16.26 -7.58
C ASN A 67 -4.38 14.88 -7.63
N LEU A 68 -4.71 13.99 -6.69
CA LEU A 68 -4.18 12.62 -6.56
C LEU A 68 -2.65 12.57 -6.47
N ALA A 69 -2.06 13.59 -5.82
CA ALA A 69 -0.63 13.83 -5.74
C ALA A 69 0.05 13.78 -7.12
N ALA A 70 -0.60 14.34 -8.15
CA ALA A 70 0.01 14.52 -9.45
C ALA A 70 1.34 15.27 -9.28
N VAL A 71 1.29 16.37 -8.53
CA VAL A 71 2.44 17.17 -8.13
C VAL A 71 2.66 17.03 -6.62
N ARG A 72 3.91 16.88 -6.21
CA ARG A 72 4.37 16.79 -4.83
C ARG A 72 5.35 17.90 -4.46
N GLY A 73 6.06 18.43 -5.46
CA GLY A 73 7.01 19.52 -5.29
C GLY A 73 7.55 19.99 -6.64
N GLY A 74 8.47 20.93 -6.58
CA GLY A 74 9.15 21.47 -7.75
C GLY A 74 10.59 21.87 -7.46
N LEU A 75 11.31 22.16 -8.52
CA LEU A 75 12.72 22.53 -8.51
C LEU A 75 12.92 23.71 -9.47
N PRO A 76 13.24 24.91 -8.95
CA PRO A 76 13.67 26.04 -9.76
C PRO A 76 14.88 25.68 -10.60
N LEU A 77 14.87 26.02 -11.89
CA LEU A 77 16.05 25.88 -12.77
C LEU A 77 16.72 27.23 -12.99
N ASP A 78 15.92 28.28 -13.16
CA ASP A 78 16.34 29.67 -13.29
C ASP A 78 15.17 30.59 -12.86
N SER A 79 15.26 31.89 -13.16
CA SER A 79 14.26 32.89 -12.75
C SER A 79 12.89 32.73 -13.39
N ALA A 80 12.76 31.96 -14.49
CA ALA A 80 11.50 31.80 -15.23
C ALA A 80 11.08 30.34 -15.41
N ASN A 81 12.02 29.41 -15.33
CA ASN A 81 11.82 28.00 -15.61
C ASN A 81 11.96 27.14 -14.36
N PHE A 82 11.10 26.15 -14.23
CA PHE A 82 11.17 25.17 -13.15
C PHE A 82 10.67 23.80 -13.58
N LEU A 83 11.09 22.79 -12.84
CA LEU A 83 10.53 21.45 -12.91
C LEU A 83 9.49 21.29 -11.82
N PHE A 84 8.49 20.46 -12.08
CA PHE A 84 7.60 19.94 -11.05
C PHE A 84 7.47 18.44 -11.21
N TYR A 85 7.23 17.75 -10.10
CA TYR A 85 7.30 16.30 -10.06
C TYR A 85 6.30 15.70 -9.08
N GLY A 86 6.00 14.42 -9.27
CA GLY A 86 5.15 13.66 -8.36
C GLY A 86 4.76 12.31 -8.93
N ASN A 87 3.47 11.95 -8.83
CA ASN A 87 2.98 10.69 -9.38
C ASN A 87 2.94 10.67 -10.92
N ILE A 88 3.06 11.82 -11.58
CA ILE A 88 3.04 11.98 -13.04
C ILE A 88 4.44 11.97 -13.69
N GLY A 89 5.49 11.68 -12.93
CA GLY A 89 6.86 11.87 -13.40
C GLY A 89 7.38 13.28 -13.17
N VAL A 90 8.27 13.72 -14.04
CA VAL A 90 8.85 15.07 -14.06
C VAL A 90 8.34 15.82 -15.29
N TRP A 91 7.92 17.05 -15.10
CA TRP A 91 7.45 17.95 -16.15
C TRP A 91 8.13 19.31 -16.01
N LYS A 92 8.38 19.98 -17.14
CA LYS A 92 9.03 21.28 -17.17
C LYS A 92 8.00 22.37 -17.47
N LYS A 93 7.96 23.41 -16.65
CA LYS A 93 7.20 24.63 -16.91
C LYS A 93 8.14 25.75 -17.36
N THR A 94 7.74 26.40 -18.45
CA THR A 94 8.41 27.56 -19.07
C THR A 94 7.34 28.59 -19.44
N GLU A 95 7.76 29.75 -19.93
CA GLU A 95 6.83 30.73 -20.54
C GLU A 95 6.03 30.14 -21.71
N SER A 96 6.66 29.24 -22.50
CA SER A 96 6.00 28.58 -23.65
C SER A 96 4.99 27.49 -23.26
N GLY A 97 4.86 27.19 -21.95
CA GLY A 97 3.94 26.21 -21.43
C GLY A 97 4.63 25.03 -20.71
N ILE A 98 3.89 23.92 -20.59
CA ILE A 98 4.29 22.72 -19.86
C ILE A 98 4.66 21.61 -20.85
N SER A 99 5.81 20.96 -20.63
CA SER A 99 6.34 19.91 -21.51
C SER A 99 6.86 18.69 -20.75
N ASP A 100 6.81 17.53 -21.41
CA ASP A 100 7.21 16.24 -20.85
C ASP A 100 8.73 16.19 -20.59
N PHE A 101 9.13 15.87 -19.37
CA PHE A 101 10.54 15.76 -18.95
C PHE A 101 10.90 14.34 -18.48
N ASN A 102 10.15 13.31 -18.91
CA ASN A 102 10.28 11.93 -18.44
C ASN A 102 11.18 11.03 -19.30
N GLN A 103 11.80 11.55 -20.36
CA GLN A 103 12.56 10.72 -21.30
C GLN A 103 13.74 10.04 -20.58
N GLY A 104 13.89 8.73 -20.74
CA GLY A 104 14.91 7.91 -20.06
C GLY A 104 14.37 7.08 -18.89
N PHE A 105 13.26 7.47 -18.25
CA PHE A 105 12.63 6.58 -17.26
C PHE A 105 12.02 5.34 -17.93
N PRO A 106 12.03 4.18 -17.25
CA PRO A 106 11.36 2.98 -17.74
C PRO A 106 9.86 3.21 -18.01
N LYS A 107 9.28 2.31 -18.82
CA LYS A 107 7.85 2.33 -19.13
C LYS A 107 7.03 2.02 -17.87
N GLY A 108 5.86 2.65 -17.75
CA GLY A 108 4.95 2.49 -16.61
C GLY A 108 4.94 3.71 -15.71
N ILE A 109 3.76 4.16 -15.26
CA ILE A 109 3.66 5.33 -14.37
C ILE A 109 4.30 5.05 -13.00
N ASP A 110 4.30 3.77 -12.58
CA ASP A 110 4.87 3.37 -11.30
C ASP A 110 6.39 3.54 -11.27
N GLN A 111 7.05 3.34 -12.42
CA GLN A 111 8.48 3.57 -12.65
C GLN A 111 8.86 5.06 -12.64
N ARG A 112 7.86 5.94 -12.77
CA ARG A 112 7.99 7.39 -12.86
C ARG A 112 7.42 8.11 -11.65
N LYS A 113 7.16 7.41 -10.54
CA LYS A 113 6.78 8.06 -9.28
C LYS A 113 8.01 8.71 -8.66
N ILE A 114 8.01 10.03 -8.67
CA ILE A 114 9.11 10.86 -8.14
C ILE A 114 8.76 11.34 -6.74
N TYR A 115 9.68 11.14 -5.80
CA TYR A 115 9.52 11.61 -4.42
C TYR A 115 10.13 12.99 -4.22
N ASN A 116 11.34 13.21 -4.73
CA ASN A 116 12.02 14.51 -4.67
C ASN A 116 13.07 14.63 -5.79
N THR A 117 13.41 15.85 -6.17
CA THR A 117 14.46 16.15 -7.16
C THR A 117 15.36 17.29 -6.69
N VAL A 118 16.66 17.20 -6.99
CA VAL A 118 17.64 18.24 -6.65
C VAL A 118 18.57 18.54 -7.81
N LEU A 119 19.09 19.77 -7.86
CA LEU A 119 20.18 20.16 -8.75
C LEU A 119 21.51 20.09 -7.99
N PHE A 120 22.34 19.11 -8.34
CA PHE A 120 23.64 18.86 -7.73
C PHE A 120 24.78 19.51 -8.53
N ASN A 121 25.68 20.22 -7.83
CA ASN A 121 26.83 20.95 -8.38
C ASN A 121 26.48 21.90 -9.54
N GLY A 122 25.24 22.40 -9.59
CA GLY A 122 24.76 23.33 -10.63
C GLY A 122 24.69 22.74 -12.05
N ARG A 123 24.85 21.42 -12.23
CA ARG A 123 24.94 20.79 -13.55
C ARG A 123 24.05 19.57 -13.74
N LYS A 124 23.88 18.76 -12.69
CA LYS A 124 23.19 17.47 -12.75
C LYS A 124 21.93 17.48 -11.92
N LEU A 125 20.83 17.11 -12.54
CA LEU A 125 19.58 16.80 -11.86
C LEU A 125 19.64 15.38 -11.32
N PHE A 126 19.15 15.19 -10.10
CA PHE A 126 18.91 13.87 -9.52
C PHE A 126 17.44 13.75 -9.13
N ALA A 127 16.86 12.57 -9.35
CA ALA A 127 15.50 12.24 -8.97
C ALA A 127 15.47 10.98 -8.10
N ALA A 128 14.95 11.10 -6.89
CA ALA A 128 14.64 9.96 -6.05
C ALA A 128 13.26 9.40 -6.45
N THR A 129 13.23 8.12 -6.84
CA THR A 129 12.02 7.49 -7.36
C THR A 129 11.63 6.25 -6.57
N HIS A 130 10.46 5.70 -6.87
CA HIS A 130 10.02 4.42 -6.31
C HIS A 130 10.95 3.24 -6.69
N PHE A 131 11.67 3.31 -7.81
CA PHE A 131 12.47 2.21 -8.37
C PHE A 131 13.95 2.59 -8.57
N GLY A 132 14.47 3.50 -7.75
CA GLY A 132 15.89 3.85 -7.69
C GLY A 132 16.18 5.33 -7.90
N LEU A 133 17.47 5.63 -7.94
CA LEU A 133 18.00 6.97 -8.22
C LEU A 133 18.21 7.13 -9.72
N TYR A 134 17.84 8.29 -10.25
CA TYR A 134 18.13 8.67 -11.63
C TYR A 134 18.86 10.00 -11.67
N GLN A 135 19.79 10.13 -12.62
CA GLN A 135 20.51 11.38 -12.90
C GLN A 135 20.21 11.86 -14.31
N ARG A 136 20.29 13.16 -14.54
CA ARG A 136 20.20 13.79 -15.86
C ARG A 136 21.04 15.05 -15.90
N GLU A 137 21.92 15.18 -16.89
CA GLU A 137 22.60 16.46 -17.16
C GLU A 137 21.57 17.49 -17.65
N LEU A 138 21.70 18.76 -17.26
CA LEU A 138 20.75 19.82 -17.67
C LEU A 138 20.57 19.92 -19.20
N ASN A 139 21.65 19.72 -19.95
CA ASN A 139 21.66 19.76 -21.41
C ASN A 139 21.29 18.42 -22.07
N SER A 140 21.21 17.34 -21.29
CA SER A 140 20.83 16.02 -21.80
C SER A 140 19.32 15.90 -21.94
N ARG A 141 18.91 15.04 -22.89
CA ARG A 141 17.50 14.69 -23.10
C ARG A 141 17.03 13.51 -22.26
N ILE A 142 17.92 12.75 -21.62
CA ILE A 142 17.54 11.48 -20.98
C ILE A 142 17.95 11.37 -19.51
N TRP A 143 17.08 10.76 -18.72
CA TRP A 143 17.36 10.26 -17.37
C TRP A 143 18.07 8.91 -17.44
N GLU A 144 19.10 8.75 -16.62
CA GLU A 144 19.90 7.52 -16.50
C GLU A 144 19.83 6.98 -15.08
N LYS A 145 19.63 5.68 -14.94
CA LYS A 145 19.59 5.03 -13.62
C LYS A 145 20.99 4.99 -13.02
N VAL A 146 21.10 5.39 -11.75
CA VAL A 146 22.34 5.34 -10.98
C VAL A 146 22.33 4.08 -10.11
N PRO A 147 23.34 3.21 -10.19
CA PRO A 147 23.42 2.02 -9.35
C PRO A 147 23.63 2.41 -7.90
N LEU A 148 22.88 1.80 -6.98
CA LEU A 148 23.02 2.00 -5.55
C LEU A 148 23.46 0.70 -4.86
N PRO A 149 24.27 0.77 -3.79
CA PRO A 149 24.67 -0.39 -2.99
C PRO A 149 23.54 -0.83 -2.03
N LEU A 150 22.33 -1.05 -2.56
CA LEU A 150 21.14 -1.44 -1.80
C LEU A 150 20.50 -2.68 -2.42
N LYS A 151 19.95 -3.55 -1.57
CA LYS A 151 19.10 -4.66 -2.02
C LYS A 151 17.72 -4.18 -2.49
N GLU A 152 17.16 -3.21 -1.78
CA GLU A 152 15.88 -2.57 -2.11
C GLU A 152 16.13 -1.12 -2.52
N GLU A 153 15.83 -0.80 -3.77
CA GLU A 153 16.14 0.50 -4.37
C GLU A 153 15.00 1.52 -4.20
N ARG A 154 13.97 1.22 -3.40
CA ARG A 154 12.89 2.18 -3.12
C ARG A 154 13.44 3.33 -2.30
N LEU A 155 13.48 4.51 -2.91
CA LEU A 155 13.89 5.73 -2.24
C LEU A 155 12.71 6.41 -1.54
N ALA A 156 13.04 7.26 -0.60
CA ALA A 156 12.10 8.03 0.21
C ALA A 156 12.30 9.53 -0.02
N ASP A 157 13.55 9.98 -0.13
CA ASP A 157 13.89 11.40 -0.31
C ASP A 157 15.30 11.59 -0.90
N ILE A 158 15.63 12.81 -1.31
CA ILE A 158 16.97 13.25 -1.70
C ILE A 158 17.15 14.72 -1.33
N PHE A 159 18.31 15.07 -0.80
CA PHE A 159 18.65 16.44 -0.41
C PHE A 159 20.16 16.69 -0.55
N ILE A 160 20.57 17.95 -0.45
CA ILE A 160 21.97 18.36 -0.52
C ILE A 160 22.41 18.83 0.87
N LYS A 161 23.58 18.36 1.31
CA LYS A 161 24.30 18.94 2.44
C LYS A 161 25.65 19.42 1.92
N GLN A 162 25.83 20.74 1.84
CA GLN A 162 27.06 21.36 1.32
C GLN A 162 27.39 20.84 -0.10
N ASP A 163 28.47 20.07 -0.24
CA ASP A 163 28.96 19.49 -1.49
C ASP A 163 28.54 18.02 -1.68
N SER A 164 27.75 17.48 -0.75
CA SER A 164 27.40 16.06 -0.69
C SER A 164 25.93 15.85 -1.07
N LEU A 165 25.70 14.91 -1.98
CA LEU A 165 24.39 14.39 -2.30
C LEU A 165 23.97 13.36 -1.26
N MET A 166 22.82 13.60 -0.63
CA MET A 166 22.26 12.74 0.40
C MET A 166 21.00 12.06 -0.14
N VAL A 167 21.01 10.73 -0.23
CA VAL A 167 19.91 9.93 -0.76
C VAL A 167 19.32 9.09 0.35
N LEU A 168 18.03 9.25 0.62
CA LEU A 168 17.33 8.53 1.67
C LEU A 168 16.59 7.34 1.07
N SER A 169 16.94 6.13 1.50
CA SER A 169 16.12 4.95 1.28
C SER A 169 15.14 4.76 2.44
N ARG A 170 14.32 3.71 2.39
CA ARG A 170 13.41 3.37 3.51
C ARG A 170 14.13 2.86 4.77
N HIS A 171 15.41 2.53 4.64
CA HIS A 171 16.21 1.81 5.66
C HIS A 171 17.50 2.53 6.04
N TYR A 172 18.17 3.14 5.06
CA TYR A 172 19.52 3.71 5.14
C TYR A 172 19.56 5.12 4.55
N LEU A 173 20.53 5.91 5.02
CA LEU A 173 20.97 7.12 4.36
C LEU A 173 22.17 6.79 3.49
N LEU A 174 22.26 7.37 2.30
CA LEU A 174 23.39 7.22 1.40
C LEU A 174 24.02 8.58 1.15
N LYS A 175 25.35 8.63 1.13
CA LYS A 175 26.12 9.86 0.93
C LYS A 175 27.03 9.71 -0.29
N SER A 176 27.09 10.75 -1.12
CA SER A 176 27.99 10.79 -2.27
C SER A 176 28.49 12.20 -2.55
N GLY A 177 29.81 12.36 -2.71
CA GLY A 177 30.40 13.64 -3.14
C GLY A 177 30.42 13.83 -4.67
N ASN A 178 30.23 12.76 -5.45
CA ASN A 178 30.32 12.81 -6.92
C ASN A 178 29.03 12.36 -7.64
N GLY A 179 28.02 11.95 -6.88
CA GLY A 179 26.74 11.45 -7.40
C GLY A 179 26.82 10.06 -8.06
N ARG A 180 27.95 9.33 -7.91
CA ARG A 180 28.19 8.02 -8.53
C ARG A 180 28.55 6.94 -7.52
N GLN A 181 29.45 7.25 -6.60
CA GLN A 181 29.87 6.34 -5.54
C GLN A 181 29.15 6.72 -4.25
N PHE A 182 28.43 5.76 -3.67
CA PHE A 182 27.62 5.98 -2.49
C PHE A 182 28.14 5.17 -1.31
N GLU A 183 28.34 5.86 -0.20
CA GLU A 183 28.54 5.24 1.11
C GLU A 183 27.16 5.00 1.75
N THR A 184 26.91 3.78 2.20
CA THR A 184 25.67 3.42 2.92
C THR A 184 25.87 3.63 4.42
N ILE A 185 25.06 4.48 5.01
CA ILE A 185 25.08 4.84 6.43
C ILE A 185 23.85 4.23 7.11
N GLN A 186 24.08 3.32 8.06
CA GLN A 186 23.04 2.87 8.99
C GLN A 186 22.96 3.84 10.16
N LEU A 187 21.80 4.48 10.32
CA LEU A 187 21.56 5.39 11.43
C LEU A 187 21.54 4.62 12.76
N PRO A 188 22.10 5.20 13.84
CA PRO A 188 22.07 4.59 15.17
C PRO A 188 20.64 4.55 15.71
N ALA A 189 20.41 3.69 16.70
CA ALA A 189 19.09 3.57 17.32
C ALA A 189 18.66 4.89 17.99
N PRO A 190 17.36 5.21 18.01
CA PRO A 190 16.89 6.36 18.77
C PRO A 190 17.04 6.12 20.28
N ILE A 191 17.02 7.21 21.05
CA ILE A 191 16.99 7.12 22.52
C ILE A 191 15.77 6.29 22.96
N ASN A 192 15.98 5.38 23.93
CA ASN A 192 14.96 4.44 24.43
C ASN A 192 14.41 3.46 23.38
N TYR A 193 15.20 3.11 22.36
CA TYR A 193 14.81 2.12 21.36
C TYR A 193 14.46 0.76 21.99
N ARG A 194 13.34 0.20 21.55
CA ARG A 194 12.90 -1.16 21.87
C ARG A 194 12.73 -1.94 20.56
N ARG A 195 13.09 -3.23 20.58
CA ARG A 195 12.89 -4.17 19.47
C ARG A 195 11.43 -4.59 19.37
N GLU A 196 10.60 -3.63 18.95
CA GLU A 196 9.15 -3.78 18.79
C GLU A 196 8.70 -3.19 17.45
N THR A 197 7.59 -3.70 16.93
CA THR A 197 6.92 -3.20 15.73
C THR A 197 5.41 -3.07 15.99
N GLY A 198 4.71 -2.33 15.14
CA GLY A 198 3.26 -2.22 15.23
C GLY A 198 2.59 -3.56 14.89
N LEU A 199 1.55 -3.94 15.65
CA LEU A 199 0.76 -5.14 15.37
C LEU A 199 0.14 -5.08 13.97
N PHE A 200 -0.26 -3.89 13.51
CA PHE A 200 -0.68 -3.65 12.13
C PHE A 200 0.38 -4.10 11.12
N ASN A 201 1.66 -3.74 11.32
CA ASN A 201 2.75 -4.12 10.41
C ASN A 201 2.96 -5.64 10.42
N THR A 202 2.92 -6.27 11.58
CA THR A 202 3.02 -7.74 11.70
C THR A 202 1.89 -8.44 10.94
N LEU A 203 0.65 -7.96 11.07
CA LEU A 203 -0.50 -8.51 10.35
C LEU A 203 -0.42 -8.23 8.84
N TRP A 204 0.11 -7.07 8.44
CA TRP A 204 0.32 -6.72 7.04
C TRP A 204 1.34 -7.63 6.36
N GLU A 205 2.50 -7.82 7.00
CA GLU A 205 3.55 -8.72 6.50
C GLU A 205 3.13 -10.19 6.54
N LEU A 206 2.32 -10.60 7.52
CA LEU A 206 1.73 -11.93 7.55
C LEU A 206 0.73 -12.14 6.40
N HIS A 207 -0.11 -11.14 6.13
CA HIS A 207 -1.14 -11.21 5.09
C HIS A 207 -0.56 -11.20 3.68
N SER A 208 0.47 -10.38 3.44
CA SER A 208 1.20 -10.34 2.15
C SER A 208 2.18 -11.51 1.99
N GLY A 209 2.58 -12.13 3.11
CA GLY A 209 3.63 -13.16 3.15
C GLY A 209 5.04 -12.59 3.22
N GLU A 210 5.20 -11.26 3.21
CA GLU A 210 6.48 -10.57 3.34
C GLU A 210 7.21 -10.89 4.63
N LEU A 211 6.49 -11.33 5.68
CA LEU A 211 7.05 -11.74 6.96
C LEU A 211 8.13 -12.83 6.81
N PHE A 212 8.03 -13.67 5.78
CA PHE A 212 9.02 -14.71 5.44
C PHE A 212 9.71 -14.44 4.08
N GLY A 213 9.80 -13.18 3.67
CA GLY A 213 10.41 -12.75 2.41
C GLY A 213 9.72 -13.32 1.17
N LEU A 214 10.50 -13.64 0.14
CA LEU A 214 9.99 -14.16 -1.12
C LEU A 214 9.23 -15.48 -0.95
N THR A 215 9.74 -16.40 -0.11
CA THR A 215 9.10 -17.69 0.13
C THR A 215 7.70 -17.51 0.72
N GLY A 216 7.53 -16.62 1.69
CA GLY A 216 6.22 -16.32 2.27
C GLY A 216 5.27 -15.67 1.26
N LYS A 217 5.75 -14.73 0.44
CA LYS A 217 4.96 -14.13 -0.66
C LYS A 217 4.42 -15.20 -1.61
N LEU A 218 5.28 -16.14 -2.05
CA LEU A 218 4.87 -17.26 -2.91
C LEU A 218 3.85 -18.20 -2.26
N VAL A 219 3.95 -18.43 -0.94
CA VAL A 219 2.94 -19.18 -0.19
C VAL A 219 1.60 -18.45 -0.19
N VAL A 220 1.58 -17.14 0.04
CA VAL A 220 0.35 -16.34 -0.02
C VAL A 220 -0.23 -16.30 -1.43
N ASP A 221 0.59 -16.24 -2.48
CA ASP A 221 0.12 -16.32 -3.87
C ASP A 221 -0.54 -17.69 -4.15
N LEU A 222 0.05 -18.78 -3.64
CA LEU A 222 -0.57 -20.10 -3.69
C LEU A 222 -1.93 -20.10 -2.97
N LEU A 223 -2.06 -19.44 -1.81
CA LEU A 223 -3.36 -19.28 -1.14
C LEU A 223 -4.37 -18.49 -2.00
N GLY A 224 -3.90 -17.49 -2.74
CA GLY A 224 -4.70 -16.76 -3.73
C GLY A 224 -5.21 -17.69 -4.85
N ILE A 225 -4.32 -18.47 -5.46
CA ILE A 225 -4.67 -19.45 -6.50
C ILE A 225 -5.65 -20.48 -5.95
N VAL A 226 -5.40 -21.01 -4.75
CA VAL A 226 -6.31 -21.94 -4.07
C VAL A 226 -7.68 -21.32 -3.86
N THR A 227 -7.75 -20.05 -3.44
CA THR A 227 -9.01 -19.32 -3.27
C THR A 227 -9.78 -19.22 -4.58
N ILE A 228 -9.10 -18.91 -5.70
CA ILE A 228 -9.72 -18.88 -7.03
C ILE A 228 -10.27 -20.27 -7.38
N VAL A 229 -9.47 -21.32 -7.21
CA VAL A 229 -9.89 -22.71 -7.49
C VAL A 229 -11.11 -23.08 -6.64
N LEU A 230 -11.13 -22.77 -5.34
CA LEU A 230 -12.26 -23.06 -4.46
C LEU A 230 -13.53 -22.29 -4.85
N SER A 231 -13.40 -21.01 -5.21
CA SER A 231 -14.51 -20.18 -5.70
C SER A 231 -15.09 -20.73 -7.00
N VAL A 232 -14.25 -21.01 -8.00
CA VAL A 232 -14.69 -21.53 -9.30
C VAL A 232 -15.31 -22.92 -9.15
N THR A 233 -14.66 -23.84 -8.44
CA THR A 233 -15.19 -25.20 -8.23
C THR A 233 -16.47 -25.20 -7.39
N GLY A 234 -16.61 -24.28 -6.44
CA GLY A 234 -17.82 -24.06 -5.66
C GLY A 234 -18.99 -23.58 -6.53
N LEU A 235 -18.76 -22.58 -7.38
CA LEU A 235 -19.76 -22.10 -8.35
C LEU A 235 -20.15 -23.19 -9.35
N LEU A 236 -19.18 -23.92 -9.91
CA LEU A 236 -19.44 -25.05 -10.81
C LEU A 236 -20.33 -26.11 -10.15
N HIS A 237 -20.07 -26.43 -8.87
CA HIS A 237 -20.91 -27.38 -8.13
C HIS A 237 -22.35 -26.89 -7.98
N PHE A 238 -22.57 -25.58 -7.85
CA PHE A 238 -23.89 -24.97 -7.80
C PHE A 238 -24.63 -25.03 -9.16
N PHE A 239 -23.93 -24.82 -10.27
CA PHE A 239 -24.53 -24.81 -11.61
C PHE A 239 -24.71 -26.19 -12.26
N PHE A 240 -23.85 -27.17 -11.97
CA PHE A 240 -23.92 -28.52 -12.55
C PHE A 240 -25.29 -29.22 -12.43
N PRO A 241 -26.02 -29.17 -11.28
CA PRO A 241 -27.35 -29.75 -11.18
C PRO A 241 -28.37 -29.12 -12.15
N LYS A 242 -28.27 -27.80 -12.37
CA LYS A 242 -29.16 -27.06 -13.29
C LYS A 242 -28.88 -27.46 -14.74
N ILE A 243 -27.60 -27.58 -15.10
CA ILE A 243 -27.16 -28.02 -16.44
C ILE A 243 -27.58 -29.47 -16.69
N ALA A 244 -27.39 -30.37 -15.72
CA ALA A 244 -27.81 -31.76 -15.82
C ALA A 244 -29.33 -31.91 -16.02
N LYS A 245 -30.14 -31.10 -15.31
CA LYS A 245 -31.61 -31.06 -15.49
C LYS A 245 -31.98 -30.64 -16.93
N ARG A 246 -31.37 -29.57 -17.46
CA ARG A 246 -31.59 -29.09 -18.83
C ARG A 246 -31.16 -30.11 -19.89
N ARG A 247 -30.01 -30.79 -19.70
CA ARG A 247 -29.54 -31.84 -20.62
C ARG A 247 -30.42 -33.07 -20.61
N LYS A 248 -30.92 -33.47 -19.42
CA LYS A 248 -31.88 -34.58 -19.29
C LYS A 248 -33.20 -34.27 -20.01
N GLN A 249 -33.68 -33.02 -19.93
CA GLN A 249 -34.85 -32.58 -20.70
C GLN A 249 -34.63 -32.66 -22.22
N LYS A 250 -33.39 -32.44 -22.69
CA LYS A 250 -32.99 -32.61 -24.10
C LYS A 250 -32.53 -34.04 -24.44
N GLN A 251 -32.84 -35.03 -23.59
CA GLN A 251 -32.47 -36.44 -23.76
C GLN A 251 -30.96 -36.70 -24.02
N LYS A 252 -30.08 -35.80 -23.56
CA LYS A 252 -28.62 -35.96 -23.73
C LYS A 252 -28.03 -36.83 -22.61
N ASP A 253 -27.02 -37.64 -22.95
CA ASP A 253 -26.24 -38.39 -21.95
C ASP A 253 -25.54 -37.42 -20.97
N ASN A 254 -25.63 -37.77 -19.68
CA ASN A 254 -25.09 -37.03 -18.55
C ASN A 254 -23.98 -37.81 -17.80
N SER A 255 -23.54 -38.96 -18.29
CA SER A 255 -22.49 -39.80 -17.68
C SER A 255 -21.21 -38.99 -17.41
N LYS A 256 -20.65 -38.36 -18.45
CA LYS A 256 -19.45 -37.50 -18.39
C LYS A 256 -19.63 -36.31 -17.43
N LEU A 257 -20.80 -35.66 -17.46
CA LEU A 257 -21.10 -34.53 -16.58
C LEU A 257 -21.20 -34.96 -15.10
N THR A 258 -21.72 -36.17 -14.84
CA THR A 258 -21.82 -36.72 -13.49
C THR A 258 -20.44 -37.08 -12.94
N ALA A 259 -19.57 -37.66 -13.78
CA ALA A 259 -18.17 -37.92 -13.43
C ALA A 259 -17.41 -36.61 -13.13
N ALA A 260 -17.52 -35.61 -14.00
CA ALA A 260 -16.93 -34.28 -13.80
C ALA A 260 -17.42 -33.62 -12.50
N ARG A 261 -18.73 -33.71 -12.20
CA ARG A 261 -19.30 -33.20 -10.95
C ARG A 261 -18.72 -33.87 -9.70
N ARG A 262 -18.52 -35.20 -9.73
CA ARG A 262 -17.91 -35.94 -8.62
C ARG A 262 -16.45 -35.54 -8.44
N LEU A 263 -15.70 -35.43 -9.54
CA LEU A 263 -14.30 -35.03 -9.53
C LEU A 263 -14.13 -33.59 -8.99
N ASN A 264 -14.93 -32.64 -9.48
CA ASN A 264 -14.96 -31.26 -8.99
C ASN A 264 -15.23 -31.20 -7.48
N LEU A 265 -16.23 -31.93 -6.99
CA LEU A 265 -16.54 -31.95 -5.55
C LEU A 265 -15.42 -32.60 -4.73
N ARG A 266 -14.78 -33.65 -5.25
CA ARG A 266 -13.64 -34.30 -4.58
C ARG A 266 -12.49 -33.31 -4.42
N TRP A 267 -12.08 -32.65 -5.50
CA TRP A 267 -10.98 -31.66 -5.45
C TRP A 267 -11.33 -30.46 -4.58
N HIS A 268 -12.54 -29.90 -4.70
CA HIS A 268 -13.00 -28.81 -3.83
C HIS A 268 -12.86 -29.17 -2.34
N ASN A 269 -13.29 -30.39 -1.96
CA ASN A 269 -13.19 -30.84 -0.57
C ASN A 269 -11.74 -31.09 -0.12
N VAL A 270 -10.91 -31.72 -0.98
CA VAL A 270 -9.51 -32.03 -0.64
C VAL A 270 -8.71 -30.74 -0.49
N VAL A 271 -8.74 -29.87 -1.50
CA VAL A 271 -8.04 -28.59 -1.49
C VAL A 271 -8.54 -27.73 -0.33
N GLY A 272 -9.86 -27.64 -0.17
CA GLY A 272 -10.47 -26.86 0.91
C GLY A 272 -10.01 -27.33 2.29
N TYR A 273 -9.97 -28.65 2.52
CA TYR A 273 -9.53 -29.21 3.80
C TYR A 273 -8.03 -29.00 4.07
N VAL A 274 -7.18 -29.21 3.07
CA VAL A 274 -5.72 -29.06 3.21
C VAL A 274 -5.35 -27.61 3.55
N PHE A 275 -5.99 -26.64 2.91
CA PHE A 275 -5.62 -25.23 3.04
C PHE A 275 -6.47 -24.43 4.03
N VAL A 276 -7.51 -25.00 4.65
CA VAL A 276 -8.47 -24.22 5.47
C VAL A 276 -7.79 -23.42 6.58
N ALA A 277 -6.81 -24.01 7.28
CA ALA A 277 -6.13 -23.34 8.38
C ALA A 277 -5.34 -22.11 7.88
N PHE A 278 -4.58 -22.28 6.80
CA PHE A 278 -3.82 -21.20 6.18
C PHE A 278 -4.73 -20.10 5.63
N LEU A 279 -5.82 -20.45 4.97
CA LEU A 279 -6.81 -19.50 4.47
C LEU A 279 -7.48 -18.73 5.61
N MET A 280 -7.79 -19.39 6.73
CA MET A 280 -8.36 -18.73 7.90
C MET A 280 -7.38 -17.73 8.52
N ILE A 281 -6.11 -18.10 8.69
CA ILE A 281 -5.07 -17.21 9.22
C ILE A 281 -4.90 -16.00 8.30
N ASN A 282 -4.70 -16.24 7.00
CA ASN A 282 -4.51 -15.16 6.02
C ASN A 282 -5.72 -14.22 5.93
N THR A 283 -6.94 -14.79 5.90
CA THR A 283 -8.18 -14.00 5.87
C THR A 283 -8.34 -13.17 7.14
N THR A 284 -8.04 -13.76 8.30
CA THR A 284 -8.11 -13.03 9.58
C THR A 284 -7.13 -11.88 9.58
N ALA A 285 -5.86 -12.12 9.20
CA ALA A 285 -4.85 -11.07 9.10
C ALA A 285 -5.34 -9.92 8.20
N GLY A 286 -5.86 -10.21 7.00
CA GLY A 286 -6.36 -9.21 6.06
C GLY A 286 -7.55 -8.38 6.57
N ILE A 287 -8.47 -8.99 7.32
CA ILE A 287 -9.63 -8.27 7.90
C ILE A 287 -9.19 -7.16 8.87
N PHE A 288 -8.15 -7.42 9.67
CA PHE A 288 -7.63 -6.45 10.65
C PHE A 288 -6.84 -5.29 10.00
N LEU A 289 -6.57 -5.33 8.69
CA LEU A 289 -5.86 -4.25 7.99
C LEU A 289 -6.77 -3.08 7.61
N ARG A 290 -8.08 -3.17 7.87
CA ARG A 290 -9.05 -2.12 7.51
C ARG A 290 -10.04 -1.84 8.65
N PRO A 291 -10.54 -0.59 8.77
CA PRO A 291 -11.58 -0.26 9.75
C PRO A 291 -12.85 -1.10 9.54
N PRO A 292 -13.63 -1.38 10.59
CA PRO A 292 -13.40 -0.97 11.98
C PRO A 292 -12.39 -1.86 12.74
N LEU A 293 -12.03 -3.02 12.20
CA LEU A 293 -11.19 -4.00 12.90
C LEU A 293 -9.71 -3.60 12.98
N LEU A 294 -9.28 -2.63 12.18
CA LEU A 294 -7.99 -1.94 12.31
C LEU A 294 -7.83 -1.17 13.64
N ILE A 295 -8.90 -0.58 14.16
CA ILE A 295 -8.87 0.33 15.32
C ILE A 295 -8.18 -0.31 16.55
N PRO A 296 -8.54 -1.53 16.99
CA PRO A 296 -7.90 -2.15 18.15
C PRO A 296 -6.42 -2.52 17.95
N VAL A 297 -5.93 -2.61 16.71
CA VAL A 297 -4.54 -3.01 16.42
C VAL A 297 -3.62 -1.86 15.99
N ALA A 298 -4.19 -0.71 15.61
CA ALA A 298 -3.45 0.41 15.02
C ALA A 298 -2.39 1.01 15.97
N GLY A 299 -2.68 1.09 17.27
CA GLY A 299 -1.78 1.66 18.28
C GLY A 299 -0.96 0.64 19.07
N VAL A 300 -1.13 -0.66 18.80
CA VAL A 300 -0.52 -1.73 19.61
C VAL A 300 0.87 -2.05 19.07
N LYS A 301 1.86 -2.10 19.96
CA LYS A 301 3.21 -2.59 19.65
C LYS A 301 3.39 -4.02 20.17
N VAL A 302 4.13 -4.82 19.42
CA VAL A 302 4.48 -6.20 19.74
C VAL A 302 5.97 -6.44 19.52
N GLY A 303 6.54 -7.41 20.22
CA GLY A 303 7.93 -7.83 20.01
C GLY A 303 8.14 -8.38 18.59
N LEU A 304 9.36 -8.25 18.08
CA LEU A 304 9.74 -8.82 16.78
C LEU A 304 9.73 -10.35 16.85
N ILE A 305 9.23 -11.00 15.81
CA ILE A 305 9.21 -12.47 15.72
C ILE A 305 10.58 -12.94 15.19
N PRO A 306 11.35 -13.74 15.96
CA PRO A 306 12.71 -14.12 15.55
C PRO A 306 12.77 -14.80 14.19
N GLY A 307 13.77 -14.45 13.38
CA GLY A 307 14.00 -15.05 12.06
C GLY A 307 13.00 -14.65 10.96
N THR A 308 12.16 -13.66 11.23
CA THR A 308 11.27 -13.06 10.22
C THR A 308 11.90 -11.84 9.56
N HIS A 309 11.30 -11.38 8.46
CA HIS A 309 11.71 -10.17 7.75
C HIS A 309 11.70 -8.91 8.66
N LEU A 310 10.79 -8.86 9.64
CA LEU A 310 10.70 -7.79 10.63
C LEU A 310 11.82 -7.83 11.69
N ASP A 311 12.50 -8.96 11.88
CA ASP A 311 13.58 -9.12 12.86
C ASP A 311 14.91 -8.53 12.35
N SER A 312 14.85 -7.31 11.84
CA SER A 312 16.01 -6.59 11.34
C SER A 312 16.90 -6.08 12.49
N PRO A 313 18.23 -6.11 12.35
CA PRO A 313 19.13 -5.42 13.27
C PRO A 313 19.07 -3.90 13.10
N ASN A 314 18.59 -3.41 11.93
CA ASN A 314 18.47 -1.98 11.67
C ASN A 314 17.22 -1.41 12.36
N PRO A 315 17.36 -0.46 13.31
CA PRO A 315 16.23 0.12 14.04
C PRO A 315 15.27 0.94 13.15
N TRP A 316 15.74 1.34 11.96
CA TRP A 316 15.02 2.17 11.00
C TRP A 316 14.47 1.38 9.81
N PHE A 317 14.45 0.06 9.89
CA PHE A 317 13.94 -0.82 8.83
C PHE A 317 12.50 -0.47 8.42
N ASP A 318 12.34 -0.05 7.17
CA ASP A 318 11.14 0.52 6.54
C ASP A 318 10.50 1.71 7.28
N LYS A 319 11.28 2.49 8.03
CA LYS A 319 10.77 3.62 8.82
C LYS A 319 11.08 5.00 8.26
N LEU A 320 12.13 5.17 7.47
CA LEU A 320 12.55 6.49 6.96
C LEU A 320 11.58 7.00 5.87
N ARG A 321 11.27 8.30 5.89
CA ARG A 321 10.28 8.93 5.00
C ARG A 321 10.80 10.17 4.28
N ARG A 322 11.31 11.15 5.02
CA ARG A 322 11.90 12.40 4.50
C ARG A 322 13.08 12.80 5.36
N ALA A 323 14.03 13.54 4.79
CA ALA A 323 15.16 14.04 5.55
C ALA A 323 15.70 15.36 5.00
N THR A 324 16.29 16.15 5.87
CA THR A 324 16.99 17.37 5.51
C THR A 324 18.13 17.65 6.50
N TRP A 325 19.01 18.56 6.13
CA TRP A 325 20.05 19.10 7.00
C TRP A 325 19.68 20.52 7.42
N ASP A 326 19.86 20.85 8.70
CA ASP A 326 19.68 22.21 9.19
C ASP A 326 21.00 22.86 9.58
N ASP A 327 21.35 23.95 8.88
CA ASP A 327 22.56 24.71 9.15
C ASP A 327 22.52 25.53 10.45
N HIS A 328 21.35 25.87 11.01
CA HIS A 328 21.30 26.61 12.28
C HIS A 328 21.46 25.66 13.47
N LEU A 329 20.81 24.48 13.41
CA LEU A 329 20.93 23.46 14.44
C LEU A 329 22.21 22.62 14.30
N GLN A 330 22.85 22.63 13.13
CA GLN A 330 23.93 21.71 12.75
C GLN A 330 23.53 20.25 12.98
N ARG A 331 22.30 19.91 12.57
CA ARG A 331 21.67 18.60 12.79
C ARG A 331 20.88 18.16 11.57
N TYR A 332 20.77 16.84 11.40
CA TYR A 332 19.83 16.25 10.46
C TYR A 332 18.45 16.14 11.08
N LEU A 333 17.42 16.36 10.26
CA LEU A 333 16.04 16.02 10.57
C LEU A 333 15.63 14.80 9.76
N PHE A 334 15.11 13.77 10.43
CA PHE A 334 14.57 12.57 9.80
C PHE A 334 13.09 12.41 10.15
N SER A 335 12.22 12.59 9.17
CA SER A 335 10.83 12.17 9.30
C SER A 335 10.70 10.67 9.10
N THR A 336 10.02 9.99 10.03
CA THR A 336 9.84 8.55 10.04
C THR A 336 8.39 8.16 10.31
N SER A 337 8.06 6.87 10.22
CA SER A 337 6.74 6.37 10.65
C SER A 337 6.45 6.58 12.14
N ASP A 338 7.50 6.74 12.96
CA ASP A 338 7.40 6.83 14.42
C ASP A 338 7.54 8.28 14.92
N GLY A 339 7.56 9.27 14.02
CA GLY A 339 7.77 10.69 14.30
C GLY A 339 9.02 11.26 13.62
N ILE A 340 9.34 12.51 13.93
CA ILE A 340 10.53 13.21 13.43
C ILE A 340 11.64 13.10 14.48
N TYR A 341 12.86 12.84 14.02
CA TYR A 341 14.04 12.68 14.87
C TYR A 341 15.15 13.63 14.42
N LEU A 342 15.94 14.09 15.39
CA LEU A 342 17.16 14.86 15.18
C LEU A 342 18.37 13.95 15.32
N ALA A 343 19.33 14.08 14.41
CA ALA A 343 20.63 13.42 14.50
C ALA A 343 21.75 14.44 14.45
N ASP A 344 22.83 14.18 15.18
CA ASP A 344 24.04 14.99 15.08
C ASP A 344 24.76 14.77 13.74
N GLU A 345 25.65 15.70 13.38
CA GLU A 345 26.37 15.64 12.12
C GLU A 345 27.16 14.34 11.91
N SER A 346 27.72 13.76 12.99
CA SER A 346 28.53 12.56 12.90
C SER A 346 27.72 11.31 12.59
N LEU A 347 26.39 11.34 12.81
CA LEU A 347 25.47 10.20 12.70
C LEU A 347 25.92 8.99 13.54
N LYS A 348 26.65 9.23 14.65
CA LYS A 348 27.12 8.17 15.56
C LYS A 348 26.37 8.16 16.88
N LYS A 349 25.73 9.26 17.28
CA LYS A 349 24.98 9.33 18.54
C LYS A 349 23.54 8.90 18.34
N PRO A 350 22.87 8.35 19.39
CA PRO A 350 21.47 8.02 19.32
C PRO A 350 20.61 9.19 18.85
N LEU A 351 19.64 8.89 17.97
CA LEU A 351 18.73 9.91 17.45
C LEU A 351 17.77 10.40 18.54
N GLU A 352 17.59 11.72 18.61
CA GLU A 352 16.76 12.39 19.60
C GLU A 352 15.38 12.67 19.00
N LYS A 353 14.31 12.43 19.78
CA LYS A 353 12.95 12.77 19.37
C LYS A 353 12.53 14.07 20.07
N PRO A 354 12.27 15.16 19.33
CA PRO A 354 11.73 16.38 19.93
C PRO A 354 10.41 16.10 20.67
N ALA A 355 10.25 16.71 21.84
CA ALA A 355 9.03 16.56 22.63
C ALA A 355 7.80 17.15 21.90
N ILE A 356 8.01 18.28 21.23
CA ILE A 356 6.99 18.98 20.44
C ILE A 356 7.36 18.81 18.97
N GLN A 357 6.44 18.18 18.23
CA GLN A 357 6.58 17.92 16.79
C GLN A 357 5.19 17.94 16.13
N PRO A 358 5.11 18.28 14.84
CA PRO A 358 3.84 18.36 14.14
C PRO A 358 3.18 16.98 13.96
N PRO A 359 1.83 16.91 13.94
CA PRO A 359 1.13 15.68 13.58
C PRO A 359 1.46 15.27 12.14
N VAL A 360 1.89 14.02 11.98
CA VAL A 360 2.14 13.41 10.67
C VAL A 360 1.22 12.21 10.50
N SER A 361 0.50 12.16 9.39
CA SER A 361 -0.42 11.04 9.13
C SER A 361 0.33 9.72 8.95
N VAL A 362 -0.38 8.60 9.06
CA VAL A 362 0.15 7.25 8.75
C VAL A 362 0.68 7.12 7.31
N MET A 363 0.26 8.01 6.39
CA MET A 363 0.79 8.04 5.01
C MET A 363 2.17 8.72 4.93
N GLY A 364 2.62 9.36 6.01
CA GLY A 364 3.93 9.99 6.15
C GLY A 364 3.92 11.48 5.89
N CYS A 365 5.09 12.08 6.09
CA CYS A 365 5.37 13.48 5.81
C CYS A 365 5.51 13.70 4.31
N ASN A 366 4.71 14.61 3.76
CA ASN A 366 4.70 14.96 2.35
C ASN A 366 5.40 16.28 2.06
N VAL A 367 5.48 17.20 3.03
CA VAL A 367 6.14 18.51 2.94
C VAL A 367 7.04 18.67 4.16
N LEU A 368 8.32 18.97 3.95
CA LEU A 368 9.30 19.26 4.99
C LEU A 368 10.22 20.36 4.45
N GLU A 369 9.71 21.59 4.43
CA GLU A 369 10.37 22.73 3.80
C GLU A 369 10.83 23.71 4.86
N LYS A 370 12.05 24.23 4.72
CA LYS A 370 12.62 25.18 5.66
C LYS A 370 12.09 26.58 5.35
N THR A 371 11.45 27.24 6.31
CA THR A 371 10.90 28.60 6.16
C THR A 371 11.68 29.66 6.93
N GLY A 372 12.59 29.25 7.81
CA GLY A 372 13.39 30.15 8.63
C GLY A 372 14.52 29.45 9.38
N ALA A 373 15.07 30.11 10.39
CA ALA A 373 16.15 29.56 11.21
C ALA A 373 15.63 28.41 12.09
N ALA A 374 15.87 27.17 11.66
CA ALA A 374 15.34 25.96 12.30
C ALA A 374 13.80 25.93 12.43
N GLN A 375 13.12 26.61 11.50
CA GLN A 375 11.66 26.63 11.36
C GLN A 375 11.27 25.95 10.04
N TYR A 376 10.22 25.13 10.12
CA TYR A 376 9.78 24.27 9.03
C TYR A 376 8.29 24.34 8.78
N LEU A 377 7.93 24.31 7.50
CA LEU A 377 6.60 23.95 7.04
C LEU A 377 6.52 22.44 6.89
N VAL A 378 5.68 21.80 7.72
CA VAL A 378 5.49 20.35 7.74
C VAL A 378 4.08 20.00 7.33
N GLY A 379 3.94 19.27 6.22
CA GLY A 379 2.64 18.91 5.65
C GLY A 379 2.45 17.41 5.52
N SER A 380 1.24 16.94 5.82
CA SER A 380 0.80 15.56 5.59
C SER A 380 -0.71 15.52 5.36
N PHE A 381 -1.29 14.32 5.27
CA PHE A 381 -2.76 14.20 5.23
C PHE A 381 -3.44 14.62 6.54
N SER A 382 -2.68 14.91 7.58
CA SER A 382 -3.18 15.50 8.83
C SER A 382 -3.26 17.03 8.79
N GLY A 383 -2.74 17.70 7.77
CA GLY A 383 -2.74 19.17 7.67
C GLY A 383 -1.40 19.75 7.28
N LEU A 384 -1.29 21.07 7.40
CA LEU A 384 -0.09 21.87 7.19
C LEU A 384 0.25 22.60 8.49
N PHE A 385 1.48 22.47 8.96
CA PHE A 385 1.90 23.01 10.25
C PHE A 385 3.20 23.79 10.12
N VAL A 386 3.29 24.92 10.80
CA VAL A 386 4.55 25.63 11.05
C VAL A 386 5.14 25.05 12.33
N TRP A 387 6.36 24.54 12.24
CA TRP A 387 7.10 23.96 13.34
C TRP A 387 8.39 24.73 13.58
N ASP A 388 8.46 25.40 14.72
CA ASP A 388 9.65 26.13 15.15
C ASP A 388 10.34 25.34 16.26
N ILE A 389 11.51 24.78 15.94
CA ILE A 389 12.20 23.86 16.84
C ILE A 389 12.81 24.61 18.04
N PRO A 390 13.55 25.72 17.85
CA PRO A 390 14.09 26.49 18.97
C PRO A 390 13.02 27.12 19.86
N ALA A 391 11.97 27.69 19.26
CA ALA A 391 10.88 28.30 20.03
C ALA A 391 9.93 27.27 20.67
N GLY A 392 10.00 26.01 20.22
CA GLY A 392 9.29 24.90 20.84
C GLY A 392 7.79 24.92 20.61
N TYR A 393 7.31 25.38 19.46
CA TYR A 393 5.88 25.38 19.14
C TYR A 393 5.56 24.74 17.79
N VAL A 394 4.31 24.30 17.66
CA VAL A 394 3.70 23.89 16.40
C VAL A 394 2.37 24.63 16.27
N LEU A 395 2.16 25.28 15.14
CA LEU A 395 0.91 25.96 14.80
C LEU A 395 0.36 25.40 13.49
N ASP A 396 -0.95 25.23 13.40
CA ASP A 396 -1.62 25.01 12.13
C ASP A 396 -1.42 26.22 11.23
N ALA A 397 -0.97 26.00 9.99
CA ALA A 397 -0.58 27.06 9.09
C ALA A 397 -1.74 27.97 8.65
N PHE A 398 -2.99 27.51 8.80
CA PHE A 398 -4.18 28.27 8.43
C PHE A 398 -4.82 28.96 9.64
N THR A 399 -4.99 28.24 10.74
CA THR A 399 -5.67 28.77 11.93
C THR A 399 -4.74 29.51 12.89
N GLN A 400 -3.43 29.32 12.75
CA GLN A 400 -2.40 29.81 13.69
C GLN A 400 -2.62 29.35 15.14
N GLN A 401 -3.36 28.26 15.33
CA GLN A 401 -3.59 27.64 16.64
C GLN A 401 -2.78 26.35 16.78
N PRO A 402 -2.48 25.90 18.01
CA PRO A 402 -1.86 24.60 18.23
C PRO A 402 -2.69 23.46 17.61
N PRO A 403 -2.04 22.40 17.09
CA PRO A 403 -2.75 21.28 16.48
C PRO A 403 -3.61 20.56 17.52
N VAL A 404 -4.90 20.41 17.23
CA VAL A 404 -5.81 19.63 18.07
C VAL A 404 -5.71 18.16 17.68
N ALA A 405 -5.51 17.28 18.67
CA ALA A 405 -5.59 15.83 18.46
C ALA A 405 -7.02 15.45 18.08
N GLY A 406 -7.30 15.34 16.78
CA GLY A 406 -8.63 14.98 16.29
C GLY A 406 -9.02 13.56 16.72
N SER A 407 -10.17 13.43 17.37
CA SER A 407 -10.83 12.15 17.61
C SER A 407 -11.72 11.82 16.40
N GLY A 408 -11.21 11.04 15.44
CA GLY A 408 -12.01 10.72 14.25
C GLY A 408 -11.22 10.21 13.06
N ARG A 409 -11.67 10.58 11.85
CA ARG A 409 -11.01 10.17 10.58
C ARG A 409 -9.54 10.59 10.63
N PRO A 410 -8.59 9.73 10.23
CA PRO A 410 -7.15 9.99 10.34
C PRO A 410 -6.63 10.99 9.29
N VAL A 411 -7.49 11.89 8.83
CA VAL A 411 -7.32 12.75 7.67
C VAL A 411 -8.00 14.09 7.95
N SER A 412 -7.29 15.21 7.78
CA SER A 412 -7.85 16.54 7.99
C SER A 412 -8.58 17.06 6.74
N ASN A 413 -9.25 18.22 6.86
CA ASN A 413 -9.82 18.94 5.72
C ASN A 413 -8.76 19.41 4.71
N HIS A 414 -7.49 19.38 5.11
CA HIS A 414 -6.34 19.84 4.33
C HIS A 414 -5.39 18.65 4.09
N MET A 415 -5.73 17.78 3.13
CA MET A 415 -4.91 16.63 2.77
C MET A 415 -3.66 17.03 1.98
N VAL A 416 -2.66 17.60 2.65
CA VAL A 416 -1.45 18.10 1.98
C VAL A 416 -0.66 16.95 1.38
N SER A 417 -0.45 17.03 0.06
CA SER A 417 0.31 16.07 -0.73
C SER A 417 1.60 16.64 -1.32
N GLY A 418 1.73 17.97 -1.33
CA GLY A 418 2.91 18.67 -1.81
C GLY A 418 2.86 20.16 -1.56
N TYR A 419 4.01 20.82 -1.73
CA TYR A 419 4.18 22.26 -1.65
C TYR A 419 5.31 22.66 -2.61
N PHE A 420 5.22 23.85 -3.20
CA PHE A 420 6.26 24.40 -4.05
C PHE A 420 6.25 25.93 -4.02
N GLU A 421 7.42 26.53 -3.85
CA GLU A 421 7.67 27.96 -4.05
C GLU A 421 8.33 28.15 -5.43
N THR A 422 7.72 28.98 -6.27
CA THR A 422 8.26 29.27 -7.61
C THR A 422 9.47 30.20 -7.55
N PRO A 423 10.25 30.33 -8.64
CA PRO A 423 11.28 31.36 -8.74
C PRO A 423 10.75 32.80 -8.54
N SER A 424 9.46 33.03 -8.82
CA SER A 424 8.76 34.31 -8.62
C SER A 424 8.23 34.51 -7.19
N GLN A 425 8.54 33.60 -6.26
CA GLN A 425 8.05 33.60 -4.87
C GLN A 425 6.52 33.43 -4.75
N ASP A 426 5.88 32.82 -5.74
CA ASP A 426 4.49 32.36 -5.62
C ASP A 426 4.48 31.01 -4.89
N HIS A 427 3.58 30.85 -3.93
CA HIS A 427 3.48 29.66 -3.10
C HIS A 427 2.28 28.81 -3.52
N TYR A 428 2.57 27.56 -3.91
CA TYR A 428 1.57 26.58 -4.30
C TYR A 428 1.51 25.44 -3.30
N LEU A 429 0.30 25.16 -2.82
CA LEU A 429 -0.01 24.00 -2.01
C LEU A 429 -0.81 23.00 -2.83
N PHE A 430 -0.47 21.72 -2.71
CA PHE A 430 -1.15 20.65 -3.45
C PHE A 430 -1.91 19.75 -2.49
N TYR A 431 -3.23 19.81 -2.54
CA TYR A 431 -4.11 18.89 -1.83
C TYR A 431 -4.31 17.60 -2.62
N TYR A 432 -4.41 16.46 -1.93
CA TYR A 432 -4.62 15.17 -2.57
C TYR A 432 -5.97 15.08 -3.29
N ASP A 433 -7.03 15.69 -2.74
CA ASP A 433 -8.39 15.67 -3.28
C ASP A 433 -8.68 16.84 -4.22
N ARG A 434 -8.39 18.06 -3.79
CA ARG A 434 -8.71 19.31 -4.51
C ARG A 434 -7.64 19.75 -5.49
N GLY A 435 -6.42 19.21 -5.35
CA GLY A 435 -5.29 19.56 -6.18
C GLY A 435 -4.66 20.90 -5.80
N MET A 436 -4.21 21.66 -6.80
CA MET A 436 -3.41 22.85 -6.62
C MET A 436 -4.20 24.03 -6.04
N PHE A 437 -3.55 24.76 -5.14
CA PHE A 437 -4.04 25.98 -4.51
C PHE A 437 -2.89 26.99 -4.42
N SER A 438 -3.11 28.23 -4.89
CA SER A 438 -2.16 29.33 -4.76
C SER A 438 -2.51 30.19 -3.54
N PHE A 439 -1.51 30.53 -2.72
CA PHE A 439 -1.71 31.46 -1.61
C PHE A 439 -1.91 32.90 -2.09
N GLU A 440 -1.29 33.26 -3.21
CA GLU A 440 -1.35 34.60 -3.82
C GLU A 440 -2.57 34.78 -4.75
N GLY A 441 -3.41 33.75 -4.90
CA GLY A 441 -4.58 33.81 -5.76
C GLY A 441 -4.25 33.72 -7.26
N GLN A 442 -3.09 33.20 -7.62
CA GLN A 442 -2.70 32.97 -9.01
C GLN A 442 -3.62 31.94 -9.68
N PRO A 443 -3.88 32.06 -10.99
CA PRO A 443 -4.65 31.05 -11.71
C PRO A 443 -3.96 29.69 -11.67
N ASN A 444 -4.78 28.63 -11.66
CA ASN A 444 -4.24 27.28 -11.71
C ASN A 444 -3.56 27.03 -13.06
N TRP A 445 -2.47 26.25 -13.05
CA TRP A 445 -1.77 25.85 -14.25
C TRP A 445 -2.67 24.93 -15.07
N GLU A 446 -2.87 25.23 -16.35
CA GLU A 446 -3.63 24.37 -17.24
C GLU A 446 -2.93 23.01 -17.39
N MET A 447 -3.69 21.92 -17.30
CA MET A 447 -3.15 20.57 -17.49
C MET A 447 -3.14 20.23 -18.98
N PRO A 448 -1.96 20.07 -19.63
CA PRO A 448 -1.91 19.78 -21.06
C PRO A 448 -2.55 18.42 -21.39
N LYS A 449 -3.19 18.31 -22.54
CA LYS A 449 -3.76 17.03 -23.02
C LYS A 449 -2.72 15.91 -23.08
N GLU A 450 -1.51 16.22 -23.55
CA GLU A 450 -0.40 15.28 -23.60
C GLU A 450 -0.09 14.69 -22.20
N LEU A 451 -0.19 15.50 -21.16
CA LEU A 451 0.04 15.08 -19.78
C LEU A 451 -1.04 14.12 -19.32
N LEU A 452 -2.31 14.44 -19.58
CA LEU A 452 -3.44 13.57 -19.23
C LEU A 452 -3.35 12.22 -19.95
N ASP A 453 -3.01 12.22 -21.25
CA ASP A 453 -2.87 11.02 -22.07
C ASP A 453 -1.70 10.12 -21.58
N LYS A 454 -0.62 10.73 -21.09
CA LYS A 454 0.57 10.01 -20.57
C LYS A 454 0.48 9.63 -19.08
N SER A 455 -0.48 10.16 -18.32
CA SER A 455 -0.56 10.00 -16.86
C SER A 455 -1.63 9.01 -16.42
N SER A 456 -1.47 7.75 -16.83
CA SER A 456 -2.35 6.64 -16.46
C SER A 456 -2.24 6.24 -14.97
N ILE A 457 -3.05 5.28 -14.52
CA ILE A 457 -2.89 4.64 -13.20
C ILE A 457 -2.17 3.31 -13.35
N SER A 458 -1.15 3.03 -12.54
CA SER A 458 -0.44 1.74 -12.59
C SER A 458 -1.37 0.58 -12.25
N LEU A 459 -1.17 -0.59 -12.88
CA LEU A 459 -1.92 -1.81 -12.55
C LEU A 459 -1.85 -2.16 -11.06
N TRP A 460 -0.70 -1.94 -10.41
CA TRP A 460 -0.55 -2.16 -8.97
C TRP A 460 -1.48 -1.27 -8.14
N ASN A 461 -1.52 0.04 -8.42
CA ASN A 461 -2.48 0.94 -7.75
C ASN A 461 -3.93 0.55 -8.06
N ALA A 462 -4.27 0.24 -9.30
CA ALA A 462 -5.63 -0.19 -9.63
C ALA A 462 -6.04 -1.48 -8.88
N ALA A 463 -5.12 -2.45 -8.78
CA ALA A 463 -5.30 -3.64 -7.96
C ALA A 463 -5.47 -3.29 -6.48
N LEU A 464 -4.74 -2.31 -5.95
CA LEU A 464 -4.91 -1.82 -4.57
C LEU A 464 -6.33 -1.27 -4.35
N GLU A 465 -6.87 -0.49 -5.28
CA GLU A 465 -8.21 0.07 -5.17
C GLU A 465 -9.31 -1.00 -5.21
N VAL A 466 -9.12 -2.05 -6.02
CA VAL A 466 -9.99 -3.24 -6.04
C VAL A 466 -9.87 -4.02 -4.73
N HIS A 467 -8.65 -4.34 -4.31
CA HIS A 467 -8.37 -5.15 -3.12
C HIS A 467 -8.89 -4.49 -1.84
N THR A 468 -8.91 -3.16 -1.81
CA THR A 468 -9.33 -2.40 -0.62
C THR A 468 -10.80 -1.97 -0.69
N GLY A 469 -11.47 -2.24 -1.81
CA GLY A 469 -12.87 -1.89 -2.05
C GLY A 469 -13.12 -0.42 -2.40
N ARG A 470 -12.09 0.43 -2.37
CA ARG A 470 -12.18 1.86 -2.71
C ARG A 470 -12.65 2.10 -4.15
N ILE A 471 -12.39 1.17 -5.07
CA ILE A 471 -12.95 1.25 -6.42
C ILE A 471 -14.48 1.25 -6.44
N PHE A 472 -15.14 0.73 -5.40
CA PHE A 472 -16.61 0.68 -5.30
C PHE A 472 -17.20 1.89 -4.57
N GLU A 473 -16.39 2.84 -4.09
CA GLU A 473 -16.86 4.02 -3.36
C GLU A 473 -17.93 4.81 -4.14
N HIS A 474 -17.77 4.94 -5.46
CA HIS A 474 -18.76 5.63 -6.29
C HIS A 474 -20.14 4.93 -6.35
N LEU A 475 -20.22 3.65 -5.99
CA LEU A 475 -21.48 2.86 -5.99
C LEU A 475 -22.16 2.86 -4.63
N ILE A 476 -21.37 2.77 -3.55
CA ILE A 476 -21.89 2.53 -2.19
C ILE A 476 -21.48 3.63 -1.19
N GLY A 477 -20.85 4.71 -1.64
CA GLY A 477 -20.35 5.79 -0.81
C GLY A 477 -19.42 5.30 0.29
N ALA A 478 -19.46 5.95 1.45
CA ALA A 478 -18.61 5.64 2.61
C ALA A 478 -18.75 4.19 3.14
N PHE A 479 -19.81 3.45 2.75
CA PHE A 479 -19.95 2.04 3.11
C PHE A 479 -18.90 1.13 2.47
N TYR A 480 -18.13 1.60 1.48
CA TYR A 480 -17.01 0.84 0.92
C TYR A 480 -16.00 0.40 2.00
N ILE A 481 -15.88 1.14 3.10
CA ILE A 481 -14.99 0.79 4.22
C ILE A 481 -15.34 -0.59 4.78
N LEU A 482 -16.60 -1.00 4.71
CA LEU A 482 -17.06 -2.31 5.17
C LEU A 482 -16.82 -3.44 4.16
N TYR A 483 -16.35 -3.14 2.95
CA TYR A 483 -16.09 -4.12 1.88
C TYR A 483 -15.17 -5.24 2.35
N VAL A 484 -14.00 -4.90 2.89
CA VAL A 484 -13.00 -5.86 3.37
C VAL A 484 -13.50 -6.66 4.59
N PRO A 485 -13.94 -6.03 5.70
CA PRO A 485 -14.33 -6.79 6.89
C PRO A 485 -15.57 -7.68 6.66
N LEU A 486 -16.60 -7.21 5.95
CA LEU A 486 -17.79 -8.03 5.67
C LEU A 486 -17.46 -9.19 4.73
N SER A 487 -16.65 -8.94 3.70
CA SER A 487 -16.20 -9.99 2.77
C SER A 487 -15.36 -11.04 3.49
N GLY A 488 -14.43 -10.61 4.34
CA GLY A 488 -13.59 -11.53 5.11
C GLY A 488 -14.38 -12.33 6.14
N LEU A 489 -15.31 -11.73 6.89
CA LEU A 489 -16.19 -12.47 7.81
C LEU A 489 -17.07 -13.47 7.07
N CYS A 490 -17.59 -13.10 5.90
CA CYS A 490 -18.32 -14.00 5.02
C CYS A 490 -17.44 -15.16 4.55
N LEU A 491 -16.20 -14.89 4.14
CA LEU A 491 -15.24 -15.91 3.72
C LEU A 491 -14.88 -16.85 4.89
N LEU A 492 -14.62 -16.32 6.08
CA LEU A 492 -14.40 -17.13 7.29
C LEU A 492 -15.60 -18.02 7.60
N MET A 493 -16.82 -17.50 7.49
CA MET A 493 -18.04 -18.29 7.65
C MET A 493 -18.11 -19.46 6.66
N VAL A 494 -17.75 -19.22 5.39
CA VAL A 494 -17.72 -20.25 4.34
C VAL A 494 -16.65 -21.31 4.63
N LEU A 495 -15.44 -20.89 5.03
CA LEU A 495 -14.33 -21.78 5.37
C LEU A 495 -14.67 -22.66 6.59
N ILE A 496 -15.14 -22.04 7.68
CA ILE A 496 -15.52 -22.74 8.92
C ILE A 496 -16.67 -23.71 8.65
N SER A 497 -17.74 -23.25 7.99
CA SER A 497 -18.87 -24.12 7.68
C SER A 497 -18.50 -25.26 6.73
N GLY A 498 -17.63 -25.03 5.74
CA GLY A 498 -17.09 -26.04 4.84
C GLY A 498 -16.30 -27.13 5.60
N PHE A 499 -15.40 -26.71 6.48
CA PHE A 499 -14.64 -27.60 7.36
C PHE A 499 -15.55 -28.43 8.27
N LEU A 500 -16.54 -27.80 8.93
CA LEU A 500 -17.47 -28.48 9.82
C LEU A 500 -18.37 -29.49 9.09
N ILE A 501 -18.76 -29.20 7.84
CA ILE A 501 -19.47 -30.17 6.99
C ILE A 501 -18.58 -31.38 6.75
N TRP A 502 -17.34 -31.17 6.31
CA TRP A 502 -16.40 -32.25 6.04
C TRP A 502 -16.15 -33.10 7.29
N TRP A 503 -15.82 -32.44 8.41
CA TRP A 503 -15.53 -33.08 9.68
C TRP A 503 -16.69 -33.93 10.20
N LYS A 504 -17.90 -33.37 10.23
CA LYS A 504 -19.08 -34.08 10.75
C LYS A 504 -19.60 -35.15 9.80
N ALA A 505 -19.44 -34.99 8.49
CA ALA A 505 -19.93 -35.94 7.49
C ALA A 505 -18.96 -37.10 7.23
N TYR A 506 -17.64 -36.87 7.26
CA TYR A 506 -16.62 -37.88 6.90
C TYR A 506 -15.89 -38.49 8.10
N ARG A 507 -15.75 -37.81 9.25
CA ARG A 507 -15.08 -38.40 10.43
C ARG A 507 -15.94 -39.44 11.15
N LYS A 508 -17.28 -39.36 11.04
CA LYS A 508 -18.21 -40.31 11.67
C LYS A 508 -18.48 -41.60 10.89
N THR A 509 -18.05 -41.70 9.63
CA THR A 509 -18.19 -42.93 8.83
C THR A 509 -17.03 -43.92 9.01
N LYS A 510 -15.96 -43.54 9.73
CA LYS A 510 -14.82 -44.42 10.07
C LYS A 510 -14.82 -44.88 11.54
N LYS A 511 -15.97 -45.29 12.12
CA LYS A 511 -15.93 -46.18 13.29
C LYS A 511 -15.82 -47.62 12.75
N PRO A 512 -14.78 -48.40 13.09
CA PRO A 512 -14.73 -49.81 12.73
C PRO A 512 -15.95 -50.50 13.33
N GLN A 513 -16.63 -51.35 12.56
CA GLN A 513 -17.54 -52.34 13.14
C GLN A 513 -16.74 -53.13 14.17
N ALA A 514 -17.11 -53.03 15.44
CA ALA A 514 -16.63 -53.95 16.46
C ALA A 514 -16.95 -55.36 15.96
N LYS A 515 -15.92 -56.18 15.75
CA LYS A 515 -16.09 -57.61 15.49
C LYS A 515 -16.91 -58.17 16.65
N ALA A 516 -18.11 -58.65 16.36
CA ALA A 516 -18.83 -59.50 17.29
C ALA A 516 -17.95 -60.73 17.52
N SER A 517 -17.41 -60.88 18.73
CA SER A 517 -16.80 -62.13 19.16
C SER A 517 -17.92 -63.14 19.36
N THR A 518 -18.07 -64.05 18.40
CA THR A 518 -18.66 -65.36 18.66
C THR A 518 -17.70 -66.16 19.52
N ARG A 519 -18.06 -66.37 20.78
CA ARG A 519 -17.80 -67.61 21.52
C ARG A 519 -18.91 -67.81 22.52
#